data_AF-A0A7V3I845-F1
#
_entry.id   AF-A0A7V3I845-F1
#
_cell.length_a   1.000
_cell.length_b   1.000
_cell.length_c   1.000
_cell.angle_alpha   90.00
_cell.angle_beta   90.00
_cell.angle_gamma   90.00
#
_symmetry.space_group_name_H-M   'P 1'
#
loop_
_entity.id
_entity.type
_entity.pdbx_description
1 polymer ?
#
loop_
_entity_poly.entity_id
_entity_poly.type
_entity_poly.pdbx_seq_one_letter_code
_entity_poly.pdbx_strand_id
1 'polypeptide(L)'
;MRKALGVPVGLINSSWGGTFAEAWTSPEGLKSLPDYAAWVADETAKKADGPNHPSVLYNAMIRPIMPYAIKGAIWYQGESNAGRAFKYRTLFPTMIKSWRDAWGQGDFPFLFVQLAPFKPIVTEPQESQWAELREAQLLTARTCPNTGMVVITDVGDPSDIHPKQKEPVGARLALAARKIAYGENIVAFGPTYKSMKVDGAQVTLYFDNVGSGLVARGGDLTGFAVAGEDRKFVYANAKIVDGNKVVVTSPKVDKPVAVRYGWADCPVVNLWNKEGLPASPFRTDDFPMLTAGK
;
A
#
# COMPACT_ATOMS: atom_id res chain seq x y z
N MET A 1 -12.86 -12.37 12.72
CA MET A 1 -11.87 -13.12 13.53
C MET A 1 -12.50 -14.01 14.60
N ARG A 2 -13.17 -13.49 15.64
CA ARG A 2 -13.77 -14.33 16.71
C ARG A 2 -14.60 -15.50 16.19
N LYS A 3 -15.52 -15.25 15.23
CA LYS A 3 -16.32 -16.28 14.56
C LYS A 3 -15.49 -17.36 13.86
N ALA A 4 -14.34 -17.01 13.28
CA ALA A 4 -13.49 -17.94 12.54
C ALA A 4 -12.61 -18.79 13.48
N LEU A 5 -12.11 -18.20 14.57
CA LEU A 5 -11.18 -18.87 15.47
C LEU A 5 -11.86 -19.61 16.64
N GLY A 6 -13.11 -19.27 16.96
CA GLY A 6 -13.81 -19.82 18.13
C GLY A 6 -13.25 -19.38 19.48
N VAL A 7 -12.37 -18.38 19.52
CA VAL A 7 -11.72 -17.86 20.74
C VAL A 7 -11.83 -16.33 20.85
N PRO A 8 -11.68 -15.77 22.06
CA PRO A 8 -11.57 -14.32 22.23
C PRO A 8 -10.42 -13.71 21.43
N VAL A 9 -10.65 -12.52 20.88
CA VAL A 9 -9.63 -11.72 20.18
C VAL A 9 -9.61 -10.35 20.84
N GLY A 10 -8.46 -10.01 21.44
CA GLY A 10 -8.16 -8.70 22.01
C GLY A 10 -7.56 -7.76 20.97
N LEU A 11 -7.79 -6.47 21.13
CA LEU A 11 -7.19 -5.40 20.32
C LEU A 11 -6.59 -4.37 21.28
N ILE A 12 -5.33 -4.00 21.05
CA ILE A 12 -4.69 -2.86 21.70
C ILE A 12 -4.71 -1.73 20.68
N ASN A 13 -5.35 -0.61 21.01
CA ASN A 13 -5.39 0.56 20.14
C ASN A 13 -4.27 1.54 20.54
N SER A 14 -3.40 1.84 19.59
CA SER A 14 -2.38 2.87 19.69
C SER A 14 -2.38 3.66 18.38
N SER A 15 -3.14 4.76 18.36
CA SER A 15 -3.37 5.56 17.15
C SER A 15 -3.38 7.05 17.46
N TRP A 16 -2.79 7.86 16.58
CA TRP A 16 -2.79 9.32 16.68
C TRP A 16 -2.89 9.95 15.28
N GLY A 17 -3.87 10.84 15.09
CA GLY A 17 -4.19 11.42 13.78
C GLY A 17 -3.13 12.40 13.24
N GLY A 18 -2.95 12.41 11.92
CA GLY A 18 -2.06 13.35 11.23
C GLY A 18 -0.56 13.08 11.44
N THR A 19 -0.20 11.86 11.86
CA THR A 19 1.18 11.55 12.25
C THR A 19 2.01 10.95 11.13
N PHE A 20 3.32 11.24 11.11
CA PHE A 20 4.26 10.62 10.17
C PHE A 20 4.87 9.32 10.73
N ALA A 21 5.22 8.37 9.87
CA ALA A 21 5.76 7.06 10.28
C ALA A 21 7.08 7.15 11.08
N GLU A 22 7.89 8.19 10.90
CA GLU A 22 9.09 8.40 11.71
C GLU A 22 8.78 8.64 13.19
N ALA A 23 7.63 9.24 13.53
CA ALA A 23 7.22 9.38 14.93
C ALA A 23 6.96 8.03 15.59
N TRP A 24 6.60 7.02 14.80
CA TRP A 24 6.31 5.65 15.21
C TRP A 24 7.50 4.69 15.05
N THR A 25 8.63 5.16 14.51
CA THR A 25 9.84 4.35 14.33
C THR A 25 10.74 4.49 15.54
N SER A 26 11.37 3.40 16.00
CA SER A 26 12.34 3.50 17.11
C SER A 26 13.54 4.40 16.77
N PRO A 27 14.23 4.96 17.78
CA PRO A 27 15.44 5.74 17.52
C PRO A 27 16.51 4.92 16.79
N GLU A 28 16.66 3.64 17.13
CA GLU A 28 17.60 2.71 16.50
C GLU A 28 17.25 2.46 15.03
N GLY A 29 15.96 2.32 14.72
CA GLY A 29 15.48 2.20 13.35
C GLY A 29 15.81 3.44 12.52
N LEU A 30 15.51 4.63 13.05
CA LEU A 30 15.83 5.87 12.34
C LEU A 30 17.33 6.10 12.16
N LYS A 31 18.16 5.69 13.12
CA LYS A 31 19.64 5.74 12.99
C LYS A 31 20.16 4.94 11.80
N SER A 32 19.45 3.90 11.36
CA SER A 32 19.84 3.10 10.20
C SER A 32 19.50 3.75 8.85
N LEU A 33 18.74 4.85 8.85
CA LEU A 33 18.28 5.54 7.64
C LEU A 33 19.12 6.80 7.38
N PRO A 34 19.79 6.91 6.22
CA PRO A 34 20.59 8.09 5.88
C PRO A 34 19.80 9.40 5.92
N ASP A 35 18.52 9.37 5.55
CA ASP A 35 17.62 10.54 5.55
C ASP A 35 17.39 11.14 6.95
N TYR A 36 17.71 10.41 8.01
CA TYR A 36 17.53 10.83 9.40
C TYR A 36 18.86 11.10 10.12
N ALA A 37 20.00 11.01 9.43
CA ALA A 37 21.33 11.19 10.03
C ALA A 37 21.50 12.56 10.72
N ALA A 38 20.96 13.63 10.14
CA ALA A 38 21.00 14.96 10.74
C ALA A 38 20.24 15.03 12.07
N TRP A 39 19.03 14.45 12.13
CA TRP A 39 18.24 14.37 13.37
C TRP A 39 18.96 13.53 14.44
N VAL A 40 19.61 12.44 14.03
CA VAL A 40 20.39 11.60 14.96
C VAL A 40 21.56 12.36 15.58
N ALA A 41 22.26 13.16 14.78
CA ALA A 41 23.46 13.87 15.18
C ALA A 41 23.19 15.10 16.08
N ASP A 42 22.02 15.70 15.97
CA ASP A 42 21.66 16.90 16.72
C ASP A 42 20.89 16.56 18.01
N GLU A 43 21.53 16.74 19.16
CA GLU A 43 20.89 16.53 20.47
C GLU A 43 19.80 17.55 20.78
N THR A 44 19.90 18.77 20.23
CA THR A 44 18.88 19.80 20.41
C THR A 44 17.61 19.48 19.61
N ALA A 45 17.77 18.84 18.45
CA ALA A 45 16.69 18.29 17.63
C ALA A 45 15.99 17.06 18.22
N LYS A 46 16.37 16.60 19.43
CA LYS A 46 15.69 15.50 20.16
C LYS A 46 14.70 15.99 21.21
N LYS A 47 14.60 17.31 21.43
CA LYS A 47 13.57 17.87 22.31
C LYS A 47 12.23 17.75 21.60
N ALA A 48 11.35 16.92 22.13
CA ALA A 48 10.03 16.70 21.56
C ALA A 48 9.23 18.02 21.49
N ASP A 49 8.77 18.36 20.30
CA ASP A 49 8.02 19.58 19.97
C ASP A 49 6.62 19.28 19.41
N GLY A 50 6.20 18.01 19.45
CA GLY A 50 4.86 17.59 19.06
C GLY A 50 4.77 16.09 18.77
N PRO A 51 3.59 15.59 18.38
CA PRO A 51 3.38 14.17 18.07
C PRO A 51 4.09 13.70 16.80
N ASN A 52 4.63 14.62 16.01
CA ASN A 52 5.37 14.33 14.79
C ASN A 52 6.89 14.34 14.96
N HIS A 53 7.35 14.65 16.17
CA HIS A 53 8.76 14.55 16.48
C HIS A 53 9.23 13.09 16.28
N PRO A 54 10.38 12.83 15.63
CA PRO A 54 10.77 11.47 15.33
C PRO A 54 10.91 10.61 16.61
N SER A 55 10.47 9.35 16.53
CA SER A 55 10.37 8.39 17.64
C SER A 55 9.49 8.77 18.84
N VAL A 56 8.82 9.92 18.85
CA VAL A 56 8.05 10.35 20.04
C VAL A 56 6.89 9.41 20.36
N LEU A 57 6.12 9.00 19.35
CA LEU A 57 4.95 8.13 19.51
C LEU A 57 5.37 6.68 19.68
N TYR A 58 6.49 6.27 19.08
CA TYR A 58 7.12 4.99 19.43
C TYR A 58 7.40 4.93 20.93
N ASN A 59 8.08 5.93 21.49
CA ASN A 59 8.44 5.95 22.91
C ASN A 59 7.23 6.10 23.83
N ALA A 60 6.24 6.92 23.44
CA ALA A 60 5.08 7.25 24.27
C ALA A 60 3.93 6.24 24.16
N MET A 61 3.77 5.56 23.02
CA MET A 61 2.57 4.77 22.74
C MET A 61 2.83 3.32 22.30
N ILE A 62 4.03 2.99 21.82
CA ILE A 62 4.38 1.62 21.38
C ILE A 62 5.25 0.92 22.41
N ARG A 63 6.34 1.55 22.84
CA ARG A 63 7.25 1.01 23.85
C ARG A 63 6.54 0.59 25.16
N PRO A 64 5.54 1.33 25.69
CA PRO A 64 4.84 0.92 26.91
C PRO A 64 4.00 -0.35 26.77
N ILE A 65 3.59 -0.71 25.55
CA ILE A 65 2.76 -1.91 25.30
C ILE A 65 3.59 -3.13 24.87
N MET A 66 4.90 -2.99 24.71
CA MET A 66 5.80 -4.11 24.36
C MET A 66 5.82 -5.27 25.35
N PRO A 67 5.59 -5.09 26.67
CA PRO A 67 5.48 -6.22 27.60
C PRO A 67 4.34 -7.19 27.29
N TYR A 68 3.35 -6.80 26.47
CA TYR A 68 2.30 -7.72 26.02
C TYR A 68 2.80 -8.57 24.85
N ALA A 69 2.60 -9.89 24.95
CA ALA A 69 2.69 -10.77 23.80
C ALA A 69 1.61 -10.40 22.78
N ILE A 70 1.96 -10.35 21.49
CA ILE A 70 1.04 -10.00 20.41
C ILE A 70 1.09 -11.06 19.31
N LYS A 71 -0.05 -11.31 18.68
CA LYS A 71 -0.12 -12.19 17.51
C LYS A 71 0.29 -11.48 16.21
N GLY A 72 0.29 -10.16 16.22
CA GLY A 72 0.63 -9.32 15.07
C GLY A 72 0.20 -7.88 15.27
N ALA A 73 0.52 -7.02 14.30
CA ALA A 73 0.13 -5.62 14.26
C ALA A 73 -0.77 -5.33 13.05
N ILE A 74 -1.64 -4.32 13.21
CA ILE A 74 -2.40 -3.71 12.12
C ILE A 74 -1.96 -2.26 12.01
N TRP A 75 -1.62 -1.83 10.81
CA TRP A 75 -1.15 -0.47 10.52
C TRP A 75 -1.96 0.18 9.41
N TYR A 76 -2.51 1.35 9.69
CA TYR A 76 -3.19 2.15 8.68
C TYR A 76 -2.74 3.59 8.84
N GLN A 77 -1.70 3.92 8.07
CA GLN A 77 -1.12 5.24 7.99
C GLN A 77 -0.40 5.36 6.65
N GLY A 78 -0.25 6.59 6.22
CA GLY A 78 0.66 7.00 5.16
C GLY A 78 0.36 8.42 4.71
N GLU A 79 -0.84 8.91 4.95
CA GLU A 79 -1.39 10.17 4.48
C GLU A 79 -0.41 11.34 4.68
N SER A 80 0.13 11.51 5.89
CA SER A 80 1.11 12.57 6.17
C SER A 80 2.43 12.36 5.42
N ASN A 81 2.84 11.13 5.13
CA ASN A 81 4.05 10.81 4.38
C ASN A 81 3.88 10.86 2.85
N ALA A 82 2.68 11.14 2.31
CA ALA A 82 2.45 11.13 0.86
C ALA A 82 3.42 12.06 0.09
N GLY A 83 3.75 13.23 0.66
CA GLY A 83 4.72 14.16 0.08
C GLY A 83 6.18 13.67 0.04
N ARG A 84 6.48 12.55 0.71
CA ARG A 84 7.80 11.89 0.82
C ARG A 84 7.69 10.37 0.56
N ALA A 85 6.81 9.97 -0.35
CA ALA A 85 6.52 8.57 -0.65
C ALA A 85 7.76 7.75 -1.04
N PHE A 86 8.72 8.34 -1.76
CA PHE A 86 9.97 7.68 -2.11
C PHE A 86 10.77 7.27 -0.86
N LYS A 87 10.91 8.16 0.13
CA LYS A 87 11.54 7.83 1.44
C LYS A 87 10.74 6.82 2.23
N TYR A 88 9.41 6.81 2.08
CA TYR A 88 8.54 5.83 2.75
C TYR A 88 8.89 4.38 2.39
N ARG A 89 9.46 4.14 1.20
CA ARG A 89 9.92 2.82 0.73
C ARG A 89 10.97 2.19 1.64
N THR A 90 11.77 2.98 2.35
CA THR A 90 12.77 2.49 3.31
C THR A 90 12.32 2.71 4.75
N LEU A 91 11.65 3.83 5.04
CA LEU A 91 11.15 4.14 6.37
C LEU A 91 10.15 3.10 6.89
N PHE A 92 9.16 2.72 6.10
CA PHE A 92 8.11 1.82 6.54
C PHE A 92 8.61 0.39 6.88
N PRO A 93 9.37 -0.31 6.02
CA PRO A 93 9.94 -1.61 6.40
C PRO A 93 10.92 -1.50 7.57
N THR A 94 11.63 -0.37 7.72
CA THR A 94 12.50 -0.11 8.88
C THR A 94 11.70 0.05 10.17
N MET A 95 10.56 0.74 10.12
CA MET A 95 9.62 0.83 11.24
C MET A 95 9.15 -0.55 11.67
N ILE A 96 8.68 -1.38 10.72
CA ILE A 96 8.23 -2.76 10.97
C ILE A 96 9.34 -3.57 11.62
N LYS A 97 10.55 -3.56 11.03
CA LYS A 97 11.71 -4.27 11.58
C LYS A 97 12.01 -3.80 13.00
N SER A 98 12.01 -2.50 13.25
CA SER A 98 12.33 -1.96 14.56
C SER A 98 11.33 -2.34 15.64
N TRP A 99 10.04 -2.46 15.29
CA TRP A 99 9.04 -3.00 16.22
C TRP A 99 9.27 -4.47 16.51
N ARG A 100 9.58 -5.27 15.48
CA ARG A 100 9.89 -6.71 15.63
C ARG A 100 11.12 -6.94 16.50
N ASP A 101 12.19 -6.19 16.25
CA ASP A 101 13.42 -6.24 17.04
C ASP A 101 13.13 -5.90 18.52
N ALA A 102 12.36 -4.84 18.77
CA ALA A 102 12.07 -4.38 20.12
C ALA A 102 11.09 -5.30 20.89
N TRP A 103 10.15 -5.94 20.20
CA TRP A 103 9.28 -6.94 20.82
C TRP A 103 10.00 -8.26 21.10
N GLY A 104 11.04 -8.61 20.34
CA GLY A 104 11.80 -9.84 20.54
C GLY A 104 11.01 -11.13 20.29
N GLN A 105 9.91 -11.07 19.53
CA GLN A 105 9.01 -12.20 19.22
C GLN A 105 9.15 -12.69 17.78
N GLY A 106 10.33 -12.49 17.17
CA GLY A 106 10.58 -12.79 15.76
C GLY A 106 9.78 -11.89 14.81
N ASP A 107 9.65 -12.35 13.56
CA ASP A 107 8.93 -11.63 12.52
C ASP A 107 7.42 -11.80 12.67
N PHE A 108 6.80 -11.23 13.72
CA PHE A 108 5.35 -11.34 13.88
C PHE A 108 4.59 -10.75 12.66
N PRO A 109 3.39 -11.26 12.35
CA PRO A 109 2.53 -10.75 11.28
C PRO A 109 2.30 -9.25 11.34
N PHE A 110 2.60 -8.54 10.25
CA PHE A 110 2.36 -7.09 10.14
C PHE A 110 1.41 -6.81 8.98
N LEU A 111 0.15 -6.51 9.31
CA LEU A 111 -0.90 -6.26 8.32
C LEU A 111 -1.10 -4.78 8.17
N PHE A 112 -1.28 -4.30 6.94
CA PHE A 112 -1.50 -2.88 6.72
C PHE A 112 -2.48 -2.57 5.60
N VAL A 113 -3.00 -1.36 5.61
CA VAL A 113 -4.01 -0.90 4.65
C VAL A 113 -3.36 0.03 3.65
N GLN A 114 -3.53 -0.26 2.36
CA GLN A 114 -3.10 0.63 1.29
C GLN A 114 -3.97 1.89 1.29
N LEU A 115 -3.40 3.07 1.07
CA LEU A 115 -4.15 4.31 1.24
C LEU A 115 -5.46 4.38 0.45
N ALA A 116 -6.50 4.92 1.10
CA ALA A 116 -7.80 5.13 0.51
C ALA A 116 -7.75 6.13 -0.66
N PRO A 117 -8.70 6.08 -1.60
CA PRO A 117 -9.00 7.18 -2.52
C PRO A 117 -9.32 8.47 -1.76
N PHE A 118 -8.70 9.58 -2.17
CA PHE A 118 -8.89 10.91 -1.61
C PHE A 118 -8.64 11.98 -2.69
N LYS A 119 -9.27 13.15 -2.57
CA LYS A 119 -9.29 14.29 -3.53
C LYS A 119 -10.16 14.08 -4.77
N PRO A 120 -10.49 15.15 -5.52
CA PRO A 120 -11.30 15.05 -6.72
C PRO A 120 -10.75 14.05 -7.74
N ILE A 121 -11.67 13.34 -8.39
CA ILE A 121 -11.37 12.48 -9.53
C ILE A 121 -10.89 13.35 -10.69
N VAL A 122 -9.83 12.92 -11.35
CA VAL A 122 -9.28 13.59 -12.54
C VAL A 122 -9.64 12.84 -13.81
N THR A 123 -9.83 13.57 -14.90
CA THR A 123 -10.27 13.03 -16.19
C THR A 123 -9.13 12.66 -17.12
N GLU A 124 -7.87 12.93 -16.75
CA GLU A 124 -6.68 12.61 -17.52
C GLU A 124 -5.61 11.97 -16.63
N PRO A 125 -4.73 11.09 -17.16
CA PRO A 125 -3.61 10.56 -16.41
C PRO A 125 -2.67 11.68 -15.95
N GLN A 126 -2.23 11.60 -14.69
CA GLN A 126 -1.31 12.58 -14.10
C GLN A 126 -0.37 11.91 -13.10
N GLU A 127 0.67 12.63 -12.71
CA GLU A 127 1.50 12.20 -11.59
C GLU A 127 0.78 12.38 -10.25
N SER A 128 1.06 11.51 -9.28
CA SER A 128 0.33 11.45 -8.01
C SER A 128 1.24 10.99 -6.88
N GLN A 129 1.53 11.89 -5.95
CA GLN A 129 2.27 11.56 -4.72
C GLN A 129 1.53 10.51 -3.87
N TRP A 130 0.20 10.49 -3.95
CA TRP A 130 -0.65 9.52 -3.27
C TRP A 130 -0.51 8.12 -3.88
N ALA A 131 -0.44 8.02 -5.21
CA ALA A 131 -0.17 6.77 -5.92
C ALA A 131 1.25 6.27 -5.65
N GLU A 132 2.25 7.16 -5.59
CA GLU A 132 3.62 6.80 -5.18
C GLU A 132 3.66 6.17 -3.80
N LEU A 133 2.86 6.70 -2.87
CA LEU A 133 2.78 6.14 -1.52
C LEU A 133 2.07 4.78 -1.48
N ARG A 134 0.99 4.60 -2.24
CA ARG A 134 0.35 3.29 -2.41
C ARG A 134 1.33 2.26 -2.99
N GLU A 135 2.21 2.69 -3.90
CA GLU A 135 3.26 1.84 -4.41
C GLU A 135 4.33 1.53 -3.35
N ALA A 136 4.74 2.51 -2.53
CA ALA A 136 5.67 2.25 -1.41
C ALA A 136 5.10 1.21 -0.42
N GLN A 137 3.80 1.24 -0.16
CA GLN A 137 3.08 0.22 0.62
C GLN A 137 3.09 -1.14 -0.09
N LEU A 138 2.83 -1.19 -1.41
CA LEU A 138 2.90 -2.42 -2.20
C LEU A 138 4.32 -3.02 -2.21
N LEU A 139 5.35 -2.19 -2.34
CA LEU A 139 6.74 -2.63 -2.31
C LEU A 139 7.08 -3.24 -0.95
N THR A 140 6.64 -2.62 0.14
CA THR A 140 6.81 -3.19 1.49
C THR A 140 6.15 -4.57 1.60
N ALA A 141 4.95 -4.75 1.04
CA ALA A 141 4.26 -6.05 1.04
C ALA A 141 5.03 -7.14 0.28
N ARG A 142 5.79 -6.75 -0.75
CA ARG A 142 6.58 -7.67 -1.57
C ARG A 142 7.92 -8.04 -0.95
N THR A 143 8.54 -7.13 -0.22
CA THR A 143 9.93 -7.26 0.22
C THR A 143 10.06 -7.50 1.73
N CYS A 144 9.07 -7.11 2.54
CA CYS A 144 9.08 -7.32 3.97
C CYS A 144 8.37 -8.64 4.33
N PRO A 145 9.05 -9.60 4.98
CA PRO A 145 8.48 -10.92 5.28
C PRO A 145 7.35 -10.82 6.31
N ASN A 146 6.47 -11.83 6.28
CA ASN A 146 5.31 -11.94 7.16
C ASN A 146 4.43 -10.68 7.21
N THR A 147 4.24 -10.04 6.06
CA THR A 147 3.38 -8.87 5.91
C THR A 147 2.20 -9.12 4.98
N GLY A 148 1.13 -8.35 5.16
CA GLY A 148 -0.05 -8.42 4.30
C GLY A 148 -0.67 -7.06 4.06
N MET A 149 -0.81 -6.66 2.80
CA MET A 149 -1.43 -5.41 2.41
C MET A 149 -2.88 -5.61 1.97
N VAL A 150 -3.78 -4.84 2.58
CA VAL A 150 -5.20 -4.79 2.22
C VAL A 150 -5.45 -3.60 1.30
N VAL A 151 -5.94 -3.87 0.10
CA VAL A 151 -6.32 -2.85 -0.89
C VAL A 151 -7.74 -2.37 -0.62
N ILE A 152 -7.94 -1.05 -0.69
CA ILE A 152 -9.22 -0.37 -0.37
C ILE A 152 -9.57 0.76 -1.34
N THR A 153 -9.17 0.62 -2.61
CA THR A 153 -9.46 1.59 -3.67
C THR A 153 -10.95 1.79 -3.97
N ASP A 154 -11.82 0.97 -3.37
CA ASP A 154 -13.27 0.99 -3.52
C ASP A 154 -14.04 1.65 -2.37
N VAL A 155 -13.38 2.01 -1.27
CA VAL A 155 -14.05 2.53 -0.05
C VAL A 155 -13.56 3.91 0.40
N GLY A 156 -12.96 4.70 -0.51
CA GLY A 156 -12.52 6.08 -0.26
C GLY A 156 -13.63 7.14 -0.40
N ASP A 157 -13.25 8.41 -0.23
CA ASP A 157 -14.13 9.57 -0.41
C ASP A 157 -13.34 10.70 -1.11
N PRO A 158 -13.77 11.20 -2.28
CA PRO A 158 -13.08 12.30 -2.98
C PRO A 158 -12.99 13.61 -2.17
N SER A 159 -13.86 13.78 -1.18
CA SER A 159 -14.00 15.00 -0.37
C SER A 159 -13.49 14.85 1.07
N ASP A 160 -13.30 13.63 1.55
CA ASP A 160 -12.86 13.34 2.91
C ASP A 160 -11.72 12.32 2.89
N ILE A 161 -10.61 12.69 3.51
CA ILE A 161 -9.45 11.81 3.67
C ILE A 161 -9.78 10.59 4.57
N HIS A 162 -10.84 10.68 5.38
CA HIS A 162 -11.27 9.63 6.30
C HIS A 162 -12.43 8.81 5.70
N PRO A 163 -12.18 7.61 5.15
CA PRO A 163 -13.24 6.81 4.54
C PRO A 163 -14.28 6.37 5.58
N LYS A 164 -15.57 6.63 5.32
CA LYS A 164 -16.67 6.27 6.23
C LYS A 164 -16.90 4.76 6.32
N GLN A 165 -16.68 4.04 5.22
CA GLN A 165 -16.87 2.59 5.15
C GLN A 165 -15.68 1.85 5.77
N LYS A 166 -15.74 1.57 7.07
CA LYS A 166 -14.67 0.83 7.79
C LYS A 166 -14.86 -0.68 7.83
N GLU A 167 -16.08 -1.17 7.65
CA GLU A 167 -16.41 -2.60 7.71
C GLU A 167 -15.66 -3.42 6.64
N PRO A 168 -15.61 -3.00 5.36
CA PRO A 168 -14.84 -3.74 4.35
C PRO A 168 -13.34 -3.78 4.65
N VAL A 169 -12.79 -2.70 5.23
CA VAL A 169 -11.38 -2.63 5.63
C VAL A 169 -11.08 -3.67 6.72
N GLY A 170 -11.91 -3.73 7.76
CA GLY A 170 -11.77 -4.70 8.84
C GLY A 170 -11.96 -6.15 8.38
N ALA A 171 -12.93 -6.40 7.47
CA ALA A 171 -13.18 -7.71 6.90
C ALA A 171 -11.97 -8.23 6.10
N ARG A 172 -11.33 -7.37 5.30
CA ARG A 172 -10.14 -7.72 4.52
C ARG A 172 -8.91 -7.92 5.41
N LEU A 173 -8.73 -7.09 6.44
CA LEU A 173 -7.68 -7.32 7.46
C LEU A 173 -7.88 -8.64 8.19
N ALA A 174 -9.12 -9.05 8.44
CA ALA A 174 -9.42 -10.35 9.03
C ALA A 174 -9.05 -11.51 8.08
N LEU A 175 -9.29 -11.38 6.77
CA LEU A 175 -8.81 -12.37 5.79
C LEU A 175 -7.29 -12.46 5.77
N ALA A 176 -6.61 -11.30 5.74
CA ALA A 176 -5.14 -11.24 5.78
C ALA A 176 -4.58 -11.88 7.05
N ALA A 177 -5.19 -11.62 8.21
CA ALA A 177 -4.81 -12.25 9.48
C ALA A 177 -4.96 -13.76 9.44
N ARG A 178 -6.11 -14.27 8.97
CA ARG A 178 -6.36 -15.72 8.85
C ARG A 178 -5.31 -16.42 7.98
N LYS A 179 -4.96 -15.82 6.84
CA LYS A 179 -3.95 -16.38 5.93
C LYS A 179 -2.54 -16.32 6.53
N ILE A 180 -2.13 -15.15 7.02
CA ILE A 180 -0.73 -14.90 7.43
C ILE A 180 -0.46 -15.35 8.87
N ALA A 181 -1.28 -14.90 9.82
CA ALA A 181 -1.05 -15.15 11.24
C ALA A 181 -1.51 -16.53 11.70
N TYR A 182 -2.48 -17.12 11.00
CA TYR A 182 -3.08 -18.42 11.35
C TYR A 182 -2.87 -19.51 10.29
N GLY A 183 -2.20 -19.20 9.18
CA GLY A 183 -1.80 -20.21 8.18
C GLY A 183 -2.97 -20.81 7.39
N GLU A 184 -4.14 -20.19 7.39
CA GLU A 184 -5.28 -20.72 6.65
C GLU A 184 -5.05 -20.65 5.13
N ASN A 185 -5.35 -21.75 4.42
CA ASN A 185 -5.28 -21.79 2.97
C ASN A 185 -6.53 -21.13 2.33
N ILE A 186 -6.56 -19.80 2.35
CA ILE A 186 -7.64 -18.98 1.80
C ILE A 186 -7.11 -17.89 0.84
N VAL A 187 -7.99 -17.38 -0.02
CA VAL A 187 -7.75 -16.16 -0.78
C VAL A 187 -7.98 -14.96 0.14
N ALA A 188 -6.93 -14.16 0.36
CA ALA A 188 -6.97 -13.02 1.27
C ALA A 188 -6.53 -11.69 0.63
N PHE A 189 -6.00 -11.73 -0.59
CA PHE A 189 -5.50 -10.57 -1.32
C PHE A 189 -6.12 -10.51 -2.71
N GLY A 190 -6.31 -9.30 -3.22
CA GLY A 190 -6.71 -9.05 -4.60
C GLY A 190 -5.52 -9.06 -5.55
N PRO A 191 -5.76 -8.94 -6.87
CA PRO A 191 -4.72 -9.02 -7.88
C PRO A 191 -3.57 -8.02 -7.65
N THR A 192 -2.34 -8.49 -7.75
CA THR A 192 -1.14 -7.64 -7.67
C THR A 192 -0.33 -7.83 -8.93
N TYR A 193 0.05 -6.74 -9.60
CA TYR A 193 0.87 -6.79 -10.80
C TYR A 193 2.12 -7.65 -10.59
N LYS A 194 2.50 -8.44 -11.58
CA LYS A 194 3.67 -9.32 -11.56
C LYS A 194 4.67 -8.91 -12.63
N SER A 195 4.20 -8.88 -13.88
CA SER A 195 5.04 -8.62 -15.05
C SER A 195 4.18 -8.17 -16.22
N MET A 196 4.84 -7.65 -17.24
CA MET A 196 4.21 -7.33 -18.53
C MET A 196 4.99 -7.96 -19.68
N LYS A 197 4.31 -8.18 -20.79
CA LYS A 197 4.89 -8.52 -22.10
C LYS A 197 4.31 -7.57 -23.14
N VAL A 198 5.19 -6.96 -23.94
CA VAL A 198 4.79 -6.11 -25.06
C VAL A 198 4.85 -6.92 -26.35
N ASP A 199 3.83 -6.80 -27.20
CA ASP A 199 3.75 -7.39 -28.53
C ASP A 199 3.08 -6.39 -29.49
N GLY A 200 3.89 -5.75 -30.35
CA GLY A 200 3.43 -4.62 -31.16
C GLY A 200 2.82 -3.50 -30.32
N ALA A 201 1.58 -3.13 -30.61
CA ALA A 201 0.82 -2.10 -29.89
C ALA A 201 0.08 -2.62 -28.64
N GLN A 202 0.28 -3.89 -28.27
CA GLN A 202 -0.41 -4.55 -27.17
C GLN A 202 0.51 -4.80 -25.98
N VAL A 203 0.00 -4.56 -24.77
CA VAL A 203 0.65 -4.97 -23.53
C VAL A 203 -0.19 -6.02 -22.83
N THR A 204 0.38 -7.20 -22.59
CA THR A 204 -0.22 -8.23 -21.73
C THR A 204 0.34 -8.13 -20.32
N LEU A 205 -0.52 -7.94 -19.34
CA LEU A 205 -0.22 -7.85 -17.92
C LEU A 205 -0.53 -9.17 -17.21
N TYR A 206 0.38 -9.58 -16.34
CA TYR A 206 0.28 -10.77 -15.50
C TYR A 206 0.18 -10.37 -14.04
N PHE A 207 -0.57 -11.13 -13.26
CA PHE A 207 -0.88 -10.82 -11.87
C PHE A 207 -0.64 -12.03 -10.96
N ASP A 208 -0.18 -11.78 -9.75
CA ASP A 208 -0.33 -12.69 -8.62
C ASP A 208 -1.69 -12.43 -7.93
N ASN A 209 -2.07 -13.30 -6.98
CA ASN A 209 -3.29 -13.15 -6.17
C ASN A 209 -4.60 -13.08 -6.98
N VAL A 210 -4.65 -13.78 -8.11
CA VAL A 210 -5.83 -13.82 -9.01
C VAL A 210 -6.98 -14.67 -8.48
N GLY A 211 -6.78 -15.45 -7.41
CA GLY A 211 -7.80 -16.36 -6.88
C GLY A 211 -8.33 -17.33 -7.94
N SER A 212 -9.65 -17.47 -8.05
CA SER A 212 -10.32 -18.26 -9.11
C SER A 212 -10.47 -17.51 -10.44
N GLY A 213 -9.88 -16.32 -10.56
CA GLY A 213 -9.78 -15.54 -11.79
C GLY A 213 -10.07 -14.06 -11.57
N LEU A 214 -9.70 -13.27 -12.57
CA LEU A 214 -9.96 -11.84 -12.65
C LEU A 214 -11.42 -11.58 -13.07
N VAL A 215 -11.96 -10.45 -12.61
CA VAL A 215 -13.27 -9.93 -13.00
C VAL A 215 -13.26 -8.40 -13.03
N ALA A 216 -13.97 -7.82 -14.00
CA ALA A 216 -14.28 -6.40 -14.03
C ALA A 216 -15.62 -6.17 -13.33
N ARG A 217 -15.69 -5.24 -12.39
CA ARG A 217 -16.94 -4.91 -11.69
C ARG A 217 -17.61 -3.69 -12.33
N GLY A 218 -18.90 -3.80 -12.64
CA GLY A 218 -19.69 -2.66 -13.12
C GLY A 218 -19.41 -2.25 -14.57
N GLY A 219 -18.94 -3.17 -15.43
CA GLY A 219 -18.77 -2.95 -16.87
C GLY A 219 -17.36 -3.26 -17.36
N ASP A 220 -16.94 -2.56 -18.42
CA ASP A 220 -15.61 -2.68 -19.01
C ASP A 220 -14.52 -2.25 -18.01
N LEU A 221 -13.30 -2.76 -18.21
CA LEU A 221 -12.17 -2.41 -17.34
C LEU A 221 -11.84 -0.91 -17.45
N THR A 222 -11.64 -0.27 -16.30
CA THR A 222 -11.25 1.13 -16.18
C THR A 222 -9.97 1.32 -15.38
N GLY A 223 -9.35 2.50 -15.54
CA GLY A 223 -8.19 2.92 -14.74
C GLY A 223 -6.82 2.50 -15.28
N PHE A 224 -6.74 1.96 -16.50
CA PHE A 224 -5.48 1.68 -17.19
C PHE A 224 -5.04 2.87 -18.03
N ALA A 225 -3.77 3.25 -17.89
CA ALA A 225 -3.11 4.21 -18.75
C ALA A 225 -1.84 3.61 -19.35
N VAL A 226 -1.50 4.00 -20.58
CA VAL A 226 -0.33 3.51 -21.31
C VAL A 226 0.47 4.69 -21.86
N ALA A 227 1.79 4.54 -21.93
CA ALA A 227 2.69 5.52 -22.53
C ALA A 227 3.70 4.85 -23.47
N GLY A 228 4.13 5.58 -24.50
CA GLY A 228 5.29 5.24 -25.31
C GLY A 228 6.58 5.82 -24.72
N GLU A 229 7.65 5.83 -25.52
CA GLU A 229 8.96 6.38 -25.11
C GLU A 229 8.91 7.87 -24.74
N ASP A 230 7.92 8.61 -25.24
CA ASP A 230 7.67 10.01 -24.91
C ASP A 230 7.15 10.23 -23.47
N ARG A 231 6.83 9.15 -22.75
CA ARG A 231 6.34 9.11 -21.36
C ARG A 231 5.01 9.82 -21.16
N LYS A 232 4.27 10.10 -22.22
CA LYS A 232 2.94 10.73 -22.14
C LYS A 232 1.89 9.66 -21.94
N PHE A 233 1.39 9.54 -20.72
CA PHE A 233 0.34 8.59 -20.40
C PHE A 233 -1.01 9.05 -20.97
N VAL A 234 -1.71 8.12 -21.61
CA VAL A 234 -3.10 8.26 -22.05
C VAL A 234 -3.92 7.10 -21.49
N TYR A 235 -5.21 7.32 -21.20
CA TYR A 235 -6.09 6.21 -20.86
C TYR A 235 -6.17 5.20 -22.01
N ALA A 236 -6.25 3.92 -21.64
CA ALA A 236 -6.14 2.78 -22.54
C ALA A 236 -7.36 1.86 -22.41
N ASN A 237 -7.67 1.16 -23.49
CA ASN A 237 -8.63 0.06 -23.48
C ASN A 237 -7.99 -1.14 -22.77
N ALA A 238 -8.76 -1.83 -21.94
CA ALA A 238 -8.30 -3.02 -21.24
C ALA A 238 -9.33 -4.15 -21.30
N LYS A 239 -8.87 -5.39 -21.43
CA LYS A 239 -9.73 -6.59 -21.41
C LYS A 239 -9.09 -7.71 -20.62
N ILE A 240 -9.90 -8.44 -19.86
CA ILE A 240 -9.46 -9.68 -19.21
C ILE A 240 -9.40 -10.78 -20.27
N VAL A 241 -8.28 -11.50 -20.34
CA VAL A 241 -8.09 -12.64 -21.24
C VAL A 241 -7.65 -13.86 -20.43
N ASP A 242 -8.04 -15.05 -20.88
CA ASP A 242 -7.76 -16.35 -20.23
C ASP A 242 -8.17 -16.43 -18.74
N GLY A 243 -9.01 -15.50 -18.28
CA GLY A 243 -9.46 -15.38 -16.89
C GLY A 243 -8.40 -14.92 -15.89
N ASN A 244 -7.14 -14.67 -16.28
CA ASN A 244 -6.06 -14.33 -15.34
C ASN A 244 -5.04 -13.29 -15.84
N LYS A 245 -5.20 -12.78 -17.06
CA LYS A 245 -4.36 -11.72 -17.64
C LYS A 245 -5.20 -10.52 -18.01
N VAL A 246 -4.57 -9.36 -18.14
CA VAL A 246 -5.18 -8.17 -18.73
C VAL A 246 -4.40 -7.74 -19.95
N VAL A 247 -5.09 -7.56 -21.07
CA VAL A 247 -4.55 -6.99 -22.30
C VAL A 247 -4.91 -5.52 -22.35
N VAL A 248 -3.92 -4.66 -22.57
CA VAL A 248 -4.04 -3.19 -22.64
C VAL A 248 -3.61 -2.70 -24.02
N THR A 249 -4.41 -1.84 -24.64
CA THR A 249 -4.13 -1.21 -25.95
C THR A 249 -4.61 0.24 -25.98
N SER A 250 -3.98 1.07 -26.81
CA SER A 250 -4.47 2.42 -27.08
C SER A 250 -4.23 2.81 -28.55
N PRO A 251 -5.22 3.38 -29.26
CA PRO A 251 -5.01 3.86 -30.62
C PRO A 251 -4.08 5.10 -30.68
N LYS A 252 -3.73 5.67 -29.53
CA LYS A 252 -2.83 6.82 -29.41
C LYS A 252 -1.37 6.42 -29.13
N VAL A 253 -1.09 5.13 -28.91
CA VAL A 253 0.24 4.64 -28.51
C VAL A 253 0.55 3.35 -29.28
N ASP A 254 1.29 3.48 -30.38
CA ASP A 254 1.64 2.36 -31.26
C ASP A 254 2.76 1.45 -30.69
N LYS A 255 3.61 2.01 -29.82
CA LYS A 255 4.76 1.32 -29.22
C LYS A 255 4.77 1.56 -27.70
N PRO A 256 3.94 0.83 -26.94
CA PRO A 256 3.84 1.05 -25.51
C PRO A 256 5.09 0.53 -24.78
N VAL A 257 5.61 1.34 -23.86
CA VAL A 257 6.76 0.98 -22.99
C VAL A 257 6.40 0.95 -21.51
N ALA A 258 5.25 1.53 -21.14
CA ALA A 258 4.80 1.61 -19.76
C ALA A 258 3.28 1.53 -19.64
N VAL A 259 2.81 0.87 -18.58
CA VAL A 259 1.41 0.83 -18.17
C VAL A 259 1.30 1.24 -16.71
N ARG A 260 0.23 1.98 -16.39
CA ARG A 260 -0.16 2.33 -15.03
C ARG A 260 -1.60 1.91 -14.81
N TYR A 261 -1.90 1.46 -13.59
CA TYR A 261 -3.25 1.12 -13.15
C TYR A 261 -3.57 1.89 -11.88
N GLY A 262 -4.67 2.66 -11.89
CA GLY A 262 -5.13 3.40 -10.71
C GLY A 262 -4.14 4.45 -10.18
N TRP A 263 -3.29 5.01 -11.05
CA TRP A 263 -2.26 5.99 -10.69
C TRP A 263 -2.85 7.40 -10.54
N ALA A 264 -3.59 7.61 -9.46
CA ALA A 264 -4.21 8.89 -9.11
C ALA A 264 -4.49 8.97 -7.59
N ASP A 265 -4.76 10.17 -7.08
CA ASP A 265 -5.15 10.37 -5.67
C ASP A 265 -6.48 9.65 -5.38
N CYS A 266 -7.48 9.84 -6.26
CA CYS A 266 -8.75 9.12 -6.24
C CYS A 266 -9.00 8.39 -7.57
N PRO A 267 -8.51 7.14 -7.73
CA PRO A 267 -8.62 6.41 -8.99
C PRO A 267 -10.02 5.83 -9.21
N VAL A 268 -10.51 5.88 -10.45
CA VAL A 268 -11.69 5.13 -10.89
C VAL A 268 -11.24 3.81 -11.47
N VAL A 269 -11.43 2.73 -10.70
CA VAL A 269 -10.84 1.41 -10.95
C VAL A 269 -11.81 0.28 -10.62
N ASN A 270 -11.76 -0.80 -11.40
CA ASN A 270 -12.71 -1.91 -11.24
C ASN A 270 -12.15 -3.31 -11.55
N LEU A 271 -10.83 -3.53 -11.44
CA LEU A 271 -10.23 -4.86 -11.55
C LEU A 271 -10.24 -5.54 -10.18
N TRP A 272 -10.82 -6.73 -10.12
CA TRP A 272 -10.94 -7.54 -8.91
C TRP A 272 -10.58 -8.99 -9.22
N ASN A 273 -10.35 -9.78 -8.19
CA ASN A 273 -10.53 -11.23 -8.32
C ASN A 273 -11.99 -11.62 -8.05
N LYS A 274 -12.36 -12.84 -8.45
CA LYS A 274 -13.72 -13.38 -8.29
C LYS A 274 -14.14 -13.56 -6.83
N GLU A 275 -13.19 -13.65 -5.90
CA GLU A 275 -13.44 -13.67 -4.45
C GLU A 275 -13.80 -12.29 -3.89
N GLY A 276 -13.76 -11.25 -4.73
CA GLY A 276 -14.20 -9.92 -4.37
C GLY A 276 -13.18 -9.13 -3.58
N LEU A 277 -11.91 -9.24 -3.96
CA LEU A 277 -10.83 -8.38 -3.48
C LEU A 277 -10.28 -7.52 -4.62
N PRO A 278 -10.11 -6.19 -4.41
CA PRO A 278 -9.70 -5.26 -5.46
C PRO A 278 -8.22 -5.38 -5.78
N ALA A 279 -7.86 -5.10 -7.03
CA ALA A 279 -6.47 -5.06 -7.46
C ALA A 279 -5.74 -3.83 -6.90
N SER A 280 -4.48 -4.01 -6.52
CA SER A 280 -3.61 -2.90 -6.11
C SER A 280 -3.28 -2.01 -7.32
N PRO A 281 -3.32 -0.67 -7.19
CA PRO A 281 -2.66 0.23 -8.13
C PRO A 281 -1.19 -0.12 -8.33
N PHE A 282 -0.67 0.14 -9.54
CA PHE A 282 0.73 -0.12 -9.90
C PHE A 282 1.18 0.73 -11.08
N ARG A 283 2.50 0.74 -11.31
CA ARG A 283 3.17 1.20 -12.53
C ARG A 283 4.15 0.13 -13.01
N THR A 284 4.44 0.10 -14.31
CA THR A 284 5.45 -0.79 -14.89
C THR A 284 6.74 -0.05 -15.27
N ASP A 285 6.75 1.28 -15.22
CA ASP A 285 7.91 2.12 -15.48
C ASP A 285 8.80 2.33 -14.25
N ASP A 286 10.04 2.72 -14.50
CA ASP A 286 11.03 3.18 -13.52
C ASP A 286 11.27 4.70 -13.60
N PHE A 287 10.38 5.46 -14.26
CA PHE A 287 10.51 6.90 -14.42
C PHE A 287 10.60 7.64 -13.07
N PRO A 288 11.29 8.80 -13.02
CA PRO A 288 11.47 9.56 -11.79
C PRO A 288 10.14 9.87 -11.08
N MET A 289 10.15 9.77 -9.76
CA MET A 289 9.01 10.07 -8.88
C MET A 289 8.98 11.55 -8.47
N LEU A 290 7.79 12.11 -8.29
CA LEU A 290 7.54 13.44 -7.73
C LEU A 290 8.14 13.63 -6.33
N THR A 291 8.28 12.53 -5.58
CA THR A 291 8.83 12.55 -4.21
C THR A 291 10.27 12.10 -4.13
N ALA A 292 10.92 11.77 -5.26
CA ALA A 292 12.36 11.47 -5.26
C ALA A 292 13.16 12.71 -4.81
N GLY A 293 14.06 12.51 -3.83
CA GLY A 293 14.89 13.59 -3.28
C GLY A 293 14.19 14.53 -2.30
N LYS A 294 12.92 14.29 -1.94
CA LYS A 294 12.16 15.05 -0.92
C LYS A 294 12.23 14.39 0.44
#